data_AF-A0AAU7R511-F1
#
_entry.id   AF-A0AAU7R511-F1
#
_cell.length_a   1.000
_cell.length_b   1.000
_cell.length_c   1.000
_cell.angle_alpha   90.00
_cell.angle_beta   90.00
_cell.angle_gamma   90.00
#
_symmetry.space_group_name_H-M   'P 1'
#
loop_
_entity.id
_entity.type
_entity.pdbx_description
1 polymer ?
#
loop_
_entity_poly.entity_id
_entity_poly.type
_entity_poly.pdbx_seq_one_letter_code
_entity_poly.pdbx_strand_id
1 'polypeptide(L)'
;MSRWWTETVAALGDVVPLPLAALILLAVALMVALSWYFFPAWVPRRLPRFTFPRLRRPRLPRFRLPRFRRPRRRARRARTDPPAVRLPAPRIPEAVPAGGLGLADRLAAEGRYAEAVRERLREMVRLLVVQQVVEPRPGLTVVELTEAAARTRPQVRPTLHAAGSIFSDLWYAQRPATAAHDRRMRELATDLSRVLTGEEPR
;
A
#
# COMPACT_ATOMS: atom_id res chain seq x y z
N MET A 1 14.18 -6.85 -38.54
CA MET A 1 12.96 -6.29 -37.92
C MET A 1 13.20 -4.84 -37.50
N SER A 2 13.29 -3.90 -38.46
CA SER A 2 13.53 -2.47 -38.15
C SER A 2 13.20 -1.48 -39.28
N ARG A 3 13.06 -1.92 -40.53
CA ARG A 3 12.73 -1.03 -41.67
C ARG A 3 11.31 -0.45 -41.61
N TRP A 4 10.33 -1.25 -41.16
CA TRP A 4 8.95 -0.78 -41.04
C TRP A 4 8.78 0.30 -39.96
N TRP A 5 9.58 0.24 -38.89
CA TRP A 5 9.60 1.24 -37.82
C TRP A 5 10.12 2.59 -38.30
N THR A 6 11.15 2.60 -39.15
CA THR A 6 11.69 3.85 -39.69
C THR A 6 10.75 4.49 -40.71
N GLU A 7 10.05 3.71 -41.53
CA GLU A 7 9.03 4.23 -42.46
C GLU A 7 7.83 4.84 -41.74
N THR A 8 7.36 4.20 -40.67
CA THR A 8 6.24 4.74 -39.88
C THR A 8 6.63 5.99 -39.10
N VAL A 9 7.86 6.07 -38.57
CA VAL A 9 8.35 7.29 -37.90
C VAL A 9 8.56 8.44 -38.89
N ALA A 10 9.06 8.16 -40.09
CA ALA A 10 9.25 9.18 -41.13
C ALA A 10 7.90 9.73 -41.65
N ALA A 11 6.93 8.85 -41.89
CA ALA A 11 5.59 9.26 -42.31
C ALA A 11 4.84 10.04 -41.20
N LEU A 12 5.09 9.73 -39.93
CA LEU A 12 4.47 10.44 -38.80
C LEU A 12 5.08 11.84 -38.57
N GLY A 13 6.35 12.04 -38.93
CA GLY A 13 7.02 13.33 -38.87
C GLY A 13 6.51 14.35 -39.90
N ASP A 14 6.06 13.89 -41.07
CA ASP A 14 5.55 14.75 -42.15
C ASP A 14 4.08 15.17 -41.96
N VAL A 15 3.32 14.39 -41.18
CA VAL A 15 1.87 14.61 -40.96
C VAL A 15 1.60 15.52 -39.76
N VAL A 16 2.56 15.67 -38.85
CA VAL A 16 2.40 16.52 -37.66
C VAL A 16 3.19 17.82 -37.84
N PRO A 17 2.57 18.91 -38.32
CA PRO A 17 3.25 20.19 -38.37
C PRO A 17 3.70 20.57 -36.95
N LEU A 18 4.92 21.10 -36.81
CA LEU A 18 5.51 21.55 -35.54
C LEU A 18 4.53 22.26 -34.57
N PRO A 19 3.62 23.17 -35.02
CA PRO A 19 2.62 23.76 -34.13
C PRO A 19 1.64 22.75 -33.52
N LEU A 20 1.28 21.69 -34.25
CA LEU A 20 0.33 20.67 -33.79
C LEU A 20 0.98 19.73 -32.76
N ALA A 21 2.27 19.39 -32.93
CA ALA A 21 3.04 18.70 -31.90
C ALA A 21 3.12 19.53 -30.60
N ALA A 22 3.35 20.84 -30.72
CA ALA A 22 3.36 21.75 -29.57
C ALA A 22 1.98 21.82 -28.87
N LEU A 23 0.88 21.87 -29.63
CA LEU A 23 -0.48 21.84 -29.09
C LEU A 23 -0.79 20.53 -28.37
N ILE A 24 -0.39 19.38 -28.93
CA ILE A 24 -0.56 18.07 -28.28
C ILE A 24 0.23 18.02 -26.96
N LEU A 25 1.49 18.45 -26.95
CA LEU A 25 2.31 18.50 -25.74
C LEU A 25 1.69 19.42 -24.68
N LEU A 26 1.15 20.56 -25.11
CA LEU A 26 0.50 21.52 -24.22
C LEU A 26 -0.82 20.95 -23.66
N ALA A 27 -1.59 20.24 -24.48
CA ALA A 27 -2.81 19.54 -24.04
C ALA A 27 -2.51 18.41 -23.04
N VAL A 28 -1.46 17.62 -23.27
CA VAL A 28 -1.01 16.57 -22.34
C VAL A 28 -0.53 17.20 -21.02
N ALA A 29 0.29 18.25 -21.09
CA ALA A 29 0.75 18.96 -19.91
C ALA A 29 -0.41 19.57 -19.11
N LEU A 30 -1.41 20.13 -19.81
CA LEU A 30 -2.63 20.66 -19.21
C LEU A 30 -3.44 19.55 -18.54
N MET A 31 -3.60 18.38 -19.18
CA MET A 31 -4.27 17.22 -18.60
C MET A 31 -3.56 16.72 -17.34
N VAL A 32 -2.22 16.64 -17.34
CA VAL A 32 -1.44 16.24 -16.16
C VAL A 32 -1.61 17.25 -15.03
N ALA A 33 -1.56 18.55 -15.35
CA ALA A 33 -1.78 19.62 -14.37
C ALA A 33 -3.21 19.59 -13.80
N LEU A 34 -4.23 19.41 -14.66
CA LEU A 34 -5.61 19.25 -14.24
C LEU A 34 -5.79 18.00 -13.40
N SER A 35 -5.21 16.86 -13.82
CA SER A 35 -5.27 15.62 -13.05
C SER A 35 -4.63 15.80 -11.68
N TRP A 36 -3.50 16.50 -11.59
CA TRP A 36 -2.85 16.85 -10.32
C TRP A 36 -3.72 17.78 -9.44
N TYR A 37 -4.43 18.71 -10.07
CA TYR A 37 -5.29 19.69 -9.39
C TYR A 37 -6.67 19.14 -9.01
N PHE A 38 -7.23 18.19 -9.77
CA PHE A 38 -8.49 17.50 -9.51
C PHE A 38 -8.32 16.26 -8.59
N PHE A 39 -7.08 15.79 -8.37
CA PHE A 39 -6.75 14.77 -7.35
C PHE A 39 -6.27 15.33 -5.97
N PRO A 40 -6.99 16.21 -5.24
CA PRO A 40 -6.69 16.50 -3.85
C PRO A 40 -7.80 15.94 -2.93
N ALA A 41 -7.98 14.61 -2.84
CA ALA A 41 -8.92 14.05 -1.87
C ALA A 41 -8.65 12.63 -1.34
N TRP A 42 -7.50 12.00 -1.64
CA TRP A 42 -7.19 10.68 -1.03
C TRP A 42 -5.71 10.44 -0.69
N VAL A 43 -4.97 11.50 -0.34
CA VAL A 43 -3.66 11.37 0.33
C VAL A 43 -3.83 11.73 1.80
N PRO A 44 -3.98 10.75 2.72
CA PRO A 44 -4.00 11.04 4.15
C PRO A 44 -2.64 11.59 4.61
N ARG A 45 -2.56 12.92 4.79
CA ARG A 45 -1.40 13.66 5.34
C ARG A 45 -1.21 13.48 6.86
N ARG A 46 -1.40 12.28 7.41
CA ARG A 46 -1.13 12.01 8.83
C ARG A 46 -0.22 10.81 9.01
N LEU A 47 1.06 11.02 8.76
CA LEU A 47 2.14 10.20 9.32
C LEU A 47 2.30 10.56 10.80
N PRO A 48 2.09 9.64 11.77
CA PRO A 48 2.51 9.89 13.15
C PRO A 48 4.04 9.95 13.22
N ARG A 49 4.56 11.02 13.83
CA ARG A 49 5.99 11.31 13.97
C ARG A 49 6.65 10.31 14.92
N PHE A 50 7.59 9.50 14.43
CA PHE A 50 8.54 8.77 15.26
C PHE A 50 9.48 9.77 15.96
N THR A 51 9.44 9.81 17.30
CA THR A 51 10.42 10.56 18.11
C THR A 51 11.47 9.58 18.62
N PHE A 52 12.65 9.57 18.00
CA PHE A 52 13.80 8.79 18.47
C PHE A 52 14.56 9.51 19.62
N PRO A 53 15.27 8.75 20.48
CA PRO A 53 15.71 9.19 21.80
C PRO A 53 16.97 10.05 21.71
N ARG A 54 17.01 11.17 22.46
CA ARG A 54 18.21 12.02 22.54
C ARG A 54 19.09 11.61 23.72
N LEU A 55 20.27 11.12 23.39
CA LEU A 55 21.38 10.81 24.27
C LEU A 55 21.72 11.98 25.21
N ARG A 56 22.08 11.59 26.45
CA ARG A 56 22.58 12.41 27.56
C ARG A 56 23.56 13.52 27.15
N ARG A 57 23.36 14.73 27.70
CA ARG A 57 24.42 15.73 27.90
C ARG A 57 24.52 16.08 29.39
N PRO A 58 25.70 16.02 30.02
CA PRO A 58 25.88 16.39 31.43
C PRO A 58 25.77 17.90 31.65
N ARG A 59 25.32 18.28 32.86
CA ARG A 59 24.95 19.64 33.26
C ARG A 59 26.19 20.52 33.49
N LEU A 60 26.28 21.65 32.79
CA LEU A 60 27.17 22.77 33.14
C LEU A 60 26.46 23.73 34.13
N PRO A 61 27.18 24.31 35.10
CA PRO A 61 26.58 25.15 36.14
C PRO A 61 26.15 26.54 35.64
N ARG A 62 25.09 27.03 36.29
CA ARG A 62 24.24 28.17 35.93
C ARG A 62 24.94 29.52 36.14
N PHE A 63 24.98 30.35 35.11
CA PHE A 63 25.20 31.79 35.25
C PHE A 63 23.87 32.55 35.25
N ARG A 64 23.65 33.30 36.33
CA ARG A 64 22.46 34.12 36.61
C ARG A 64 22.44 35.36 35.71
N LEU A 65 21.30 35.62 35.06
CA LEU A 65 21.02 36.92 34.45
C LEU A 65 19.88 37.64 35.20
N PRO A 66 19.94 38.97 35.36
CA PRO A 66 19.07 39.72 36.27
C PRO A 66 17.66 39.88 35.71
N ARG A 67 16.68 39.85 36.62
CA ARG A 67 15.24 39.88 36.33
C ARG A 67 14.77 41.29 35.97
N PHE A 68 14.28 41.47 34.74
CA PHE A 68 13.45 42.61 34.38
C PHE A 68 11.98 42.34 34.72
N ARG A 69 11.45 43.15 35.66
CA ARG A 69 10.04 43.19 36.06
C ARG A 69 9.20 43.93 35.01
N ARG A 70 8.13 43.31 34.52
CA ARG A 70 6.98 43.96 33.84
C ARG A 70 5.66 43.23 34.19
N PRO A 71 4.49 43.88 34.05
CA PRO A 71 3.53 44.03 35.15
C PRO A 71 2.38 43.01 35.18
N ARG A 72 1.77 42.88 36.36
CA ARG A 72 0.56 42.09 36.64
C ARG A 72 -0.65 42.63 35.87
N ARG A 73 -1.32 41.76 35.10
CA ARG A 73 -2.74 41.93 34.74
C ARG A 73 -3.58 40.76 35.27
N ARG A 74 -4.54 41.17 36.11
CA ARG A 74 -5.71 40.54 36.72
C ARG A 74 -6.07 39.11 36.28
N ALA A 75 -6.27 38.29 37.31
CA ALA A 75 -6.95 37.00 37.28
C ALA A 75 -8.36 37.11 36.66
N ARG A 76 -8.68 36.18 35.75
CA ARG A 76 -10.05 35.93 35.30
C ARG A 76 -10.36 34.44 35.53
N ARG A 77 -11.20 34.23 36.55
CA ARG A 77 -12.13 33.12 36.85
C ARG A 77 -11.80 31.72 36.33
N ALA A 78 -11.71 30.80 37.29
CA ALA A 78 -11.85 29.36 37.09
C ALA A 78 -13.05 29.05 36.19
N ARG A 79 -12.79 28.33 35.10
CA ARG A 79 -13.81 27.81 34.21
C ARG A 79 -14.26 26.48 34.81
N THR A 80 -15.52 26.43 35.21
CA THR A 80 -16.24 25.22 35.59
C THR A 80 -16.16 24.22 34.44
N ASP A 81 -15.61 23.04 34.68
CA ASP A 81 -15.63 21.94 33.71
C ASP A 81 -17.09 21.55 33.42
N PRO A 82 -17.50 21.42 32.14
CA PRO A 82 -18.77 20.79 31.81
C PRO A 82 -18.69 19.27 32.11
N PRO A 83 -19.81 18.65 32.54
CA PRO A 83 -19.82 17.23 32.89
C PRO A 83 -19.38 16.37 31.70
N ALA A 84 -18.52 15.39 31.98
CA ALA A 84 -17.99 14.46 30.98
C ALA A 84 -19.15 13.80 30.21
N VAL A 85 -19.28 14.15 28.94
CA VAL A 85 -20.07 13.37 28.00
C VAL A 85 -19.46 11.98 27.99
N ARG A 86 -20.21 11.02 28.49
CA ARG A 86 -19.86 9.60 28.46
C ARG A 86 -19.83 9.20 26.98
N LEU A 87 -18.66 9.29 26.36
CA LEU A 87 -18.43 8.79 25.01
C LEU A 87 -18.84 7.32 25.02
N PRO A 88 -19.69 6.85 24.08
CA PRO A 88 -19.93 5.43 23.91
C PRO A 88 -18.59 4.74 23.81
N ALA A 89 -18.40 3.64 24.54
CA ALA A 89 -17.22 2.82 24.42
C ALA A 89 -16.94 2.58 22.92
N PRO A 90 -15.67 2.60 22.48
CA PRO A 90 -15.34 2.27 21.10
C PRO A 90 -16.08 0.98 20.76
N ARG A 91 -16.93 1.02 19.73
CA ARG A 91 -17.49 -0.21 19.17
C ARG A 91 -16.27 -1.01 18.74
N ILE A 92 -15.87 -1.99 19.55
CA ILE A 92 -15.01 -3.07 19.12
C ILE A 92 -15.70 -3.56 17.85
N PRO A 93 -15.05 -3.56 16.67
CA PRO A 93 -15.66 -4.11 15.48
C PRO A 93 -16.17 -5.50 15.88
N GLU A 94 -17.48 -5.70 15.77
CA GLU A 94 -18.10 -6.98 16.07
C GLU A 94 -17.23 -8.04 15.43
N ALA A 95 -16.79 -9.01 16.23
CA ALA A 95 -16.03 -10.14 15.73
C ALA A 95 -16.85 -10.71 14.57
N VAL A 96 -16.31 -10.60 13.35
CA VAL A 96 -16.92 -11.17 12.14
C VAL A 96 -17.30 -12.59 12.52
N PRO A 97 -18.60 -12.97 12.41
CA PRO A 97 -19.06 -14.26 12.91
C PRO A 97 -18.17 -15.36 12.37
N ALA A 98 -17.75 -16.27 13.25
CA ALA A 98 -16.75 -17.32 13.00
C ALA A 98 -17.19 -18.39 11.98
N GLY A 99 -18.15 -18.08 11.09
CA GLY A 99 -18.58 -18.89 9.96
C GLY A 99 -18.67 -18.11 8.64
N GLY A 100 -18.23 -16.85 8.58
CA GLY A 100 -18.24 -16.07 7.34
C GLY A 100 -17.08 -16.45 6.39
N LEU A 101 -17.37 -16.52 5.09
CA LEU A 101 -16.34 -16.59 4.04
C LEU A 101 -15.29 -15.48 4.24
N GLY A 102 -14.01 -15.79 4.01
CA GLY A 102 -12.91 -14.81 4.11
C GLY A 102 -13.14 -13.57 3.25
N LEU A 103 -12.44 -12.45 3.51
CA LEU A 103 -12.68 -11.20 2.78
C LEU A 103 -12.51 -11.38 1.26
N ALA A 104 -11.47 -12.10 0.83
CA ALA A 104 -11.26 -12.42 -0.58
C ALA A 104 -12.44 -13.22 -1.18
N ASP A 105 -13.02 -14.13 -0.42
CA ASP A 105 -14.12 -14.98 -0.86
C ASP A 105 -15.42 -14.19 -1.02
N ARG A 106 -15.69 -13.25 -0.12
CA ARG A 106 -16.81 -12.32 -0.27
C ARG A 106 -16.66 -11.43 -1.50
N LEU A 107 -15.46 -10.88 -1.72
CA LEU A 107 -15.17 -10.06 -2.91
C LEU A 107 -15.36 -10.88 -4.21
N ALA A 108 -14.91 -12.13 -4.22
CA ALA A 108 -15.11 -13.01 -5.38
C ALA A 108 -16.60 -13.31 -5.62
N ALA A 109 -17.38 -13.52 -4.57
CA ALA A 109 -18.84 -13.73 -4.67
C ALA A 109 -19.58 -12.49 -5.20
N GLU A 110 -19.06 -11.28 -4.93
CA GLU A 110 -19.54 -10.02 -5.50
C GLU A 110 -19.08 -9.77 -6.95
N GLY A 111 -18.32 -10.70 -7.56
CA GLY A 111 -17.73 -10.53 -8.89
C GLY A 111 -16.53 -9.59 -8.94
N ARG A 112 -16.02 -9.15 -7.77
CA ARG A 112 -14.90 -8.22 -7.60
C ARG A 112 -13.57 -8.98 -7.60
N TYR A 113 -13.28 -9.65 -8.71
CA TYR A 113 -12.17 -10.60 -8.82
C TYR A 113 -10.80 -9.95 -8.68
N ALA A 114 -10.64 -8.71 -9.12
CA ALA A 114 -9.40 -7.99 -8.92
C ALA A 114 -9.14 -7.88 -7.40
N GLU A 115 -10.05 -7.26 -6.65
CA GLU A 115 -9.87 -7.05 -5.21
C GLU A 115 -9.73 -8.36 -4.45
N ALA A 116 -10.46 -9.41 -4.85
CA ALA A 116 -10.29 -10.75 -4.31
C ALA A 116 -8.85 -11.27 -4.45
N VAL A 117 -8.28 -11.19 -5.66
CA VAL A 117 -6.88 -11.58 -5.94
C VAL A 117 -5.90 -10.81 -5.06
N ARG A 118 -6.08 -9.49 -4.90
CA ARG A 118 -5.20 -8.68 -4.05
C ARG A 118 -5.28 -9.09 -2.58
N GLU A 119 -6.49 -9.33 -2.07
CA GLU A 119 -6.66 -9.76 -0.67
C GLU A 119 -6.09 -11.18 -0.44
N ARG A 120 -6.22 -12.10 -1.41
CA ARG A 120 -5.56 -13.42 -1.33
C ARG A 120 -4.04 -13.30 -1.29
N LEU A 121 -3.45 -12.47 -2.15
CA LEU A 121 -2.02 -12.23 -2.12
C LEU A 121 -1.59 -11.66 -0.75
N ARG A 122 -2.36 -10.73 -0.19
CA ARG A 122 -2.13 -10.19 1.15
C ARG A 122 -2.22 -11.26 2.24
N GLU A 123 -3.17 -12.19 2.13
CA GLU A 123 -3.27 -13.36 3.01
C GLU A 123 -2.05 -14.28 2.90
N MET A 124 -1.58 -14.57 1.68
CA MET A 124 -0.35 -15.35 1.43
C MET A 124 0.88 -14.67 2.05
N VAL A 125 1.04 -13.36 1.88
CA VAL A 125 2.13 -12.61 2.52
C VAL A 125 2.03 -12.68 4.06
N ARG A 126 0.83 -12.51 4.62
CA ARG A 126 0.62 -12.66 6.07
C ARG A 126 1.01 -14.06 6.54
N LEU A 127 0.66 -15.10 5.78
CA LEU A 127 1.02 -16.48 6.12
C LEU A 127 2.55 -16.67 6.15
N LEU A 128 3.27 -16.16 5.15
CA LEU A 128 4.74 -16.20 5.14
C LEU A 128 5.37 -15.52 6.35
N VAL A 129 4.81 -14.38 6.77
CA VAL A 129 5.28 -13.62 7.94
C VAL A 129 4.96 -14.36 9.24
N VAL A 130 3.75 -14.88 9.39
CA VAL A 130 3.34 -15.66 10.58
C VAL A 130 4.22 -16.90 10.73
N GLN A 131 4.52 -17.57 9.63
CA GLN A 131 5.41 -18.75 9.59
C GLN A 131 6.92 -18.39 9.64
N GLN A 132 7.26 -17.11 9.87
CA GLN A 132 8.63 -16.61 9.99
C GLN A 132 9.52 -16.95 8.78
N VAL A 133 8.92 -17.10 7.60
CA VAL A 133 9.64 -17.38 6.34
C VAL A 133 10.26 -16.11 5.77
N VAL A 134 9.58 -14.99 5.97
CA VAL A 134 10.04 -13.66 5.55
C VAL A 134 9.83 -12.65 6.67
N GLU A 135 10.84 -11.80 6.88
CA GLU A 135 10.75 -10.66 7.79
C GLU A 135 9.91 -9.52 7.17
N PRO A 136 8.87 -9.01 7.85
CA PRO A 136 8.05 -7.92 7.33
C PRO A 136 8.86 -6.63 7.22
N ARG A 137 8.97 -6.09 6.01
CA ARG A 137 9.63 -4.80 5.73
C ARG A 137 8.71 -3.88 4.94
N PRO A 138 8.59 -2.60 5.34
CA PRO A 138 7.85 -1.62 4.54
C PRO A 138 8.45 -1.49 3.13
N GLY A 139 7.61 -1.41 2.11
CA GLY A 139 8.05 -1.21 0.73
C GLY A 139 8.58 -2.46 0.02
N LEU A 140 8.48 -3.64 0.63
CA LEU A 140 8.90 -4.89 0.00
C LEU A 140 8.04 -5.19 -1.24
N THR A 141 8.69 -5.35 -2.39
CA THR A 141 8.01 -5.73 -3.63
C THR A 141 7.67 -7.23 -3.62
N VAL A 142 6.73 -7.65 -4.47
CA VAL A 142 6.35 -9.08 -4.59
C VAL A 142 7.53 -9.94 -5.07
N VAL A 143 8.39 -9.39 -5.94
CA VAL A 143 9.60 -10.08 -6.42
C VAL A 143 10.60 -10.27 -5.28
N GLU A 144 10.89 -9.21 -4.51
CA GLU A 144 11.80 -9.30 -3.38
C GLU A 144 11.27 -10.22 -2.27
N LEU A 145 9.95 -10.21 -2.03
CA LEU A 145 9.28 -11.15 -1.12
C LEU A 145 9.48 -12.59 -1.59
N THR A 146 9.30 -12.84 -2.89
CA THR A 146 9.46 -14.18 -3.49
C THR A 146 10.88 -14.68 -3.31
N GLU A 147 11.88 -13.84 -3.62
CA GLU A 147 13.30 -14.19 -3.45
C GLU A 147 13.67 -14.37 -1.97
N ALA A 148 13.13 -13.53 -1.08
CA ALA A 148 13.33 -13.70 0.35
C ALA A 148 12.74 -15.01 0.88
N ALA A 149 11.53 -15.35 0.47
CA ALA A 149 10.88 -16.60 0.86
C ALA A 149 11.64 -17.80 0.31
N ALA A 150 12.10 -17.73 -0.95
CA ALA A 150 12.84 -18.80 -1.62
C ALA A 150 14.20 -19.09 -0.97
N ARG A 151 14.85 -18.10 -0.33
CA ARG A 151 16.08 -18.34 0.46
C ARG A 151 15.84 -19.22 1.68
N THR A 152 14.68 -19.08 2.33
CA THR A 152 14.31 -19.87 3.51
C THR A 152 13.65 -21.20 3.14
N ARG A 153 12.78 -21.20 2.13
CA ARG A 153 12.04 -22.38 1.63
C ARG A 153 11.97 -22.36 0.10
N PRO A 154 12.94 -22.96 -0.62
CA PRO A 154 13.02 -22.89 -2.08
C PRO A 154 11.77 -23.36 -2.83
N GLN A 155 11.01 -24.30 -2.25
CA GLN A 155 9.80 -24.89 -2.82
C GLN A 155 8.66 -23.88 -3.01
N VAL A 156 8.65 -22.76 -2.28
CA VAL A 156 7.58 -21.75 -2.39
C VAL A 156 7.76 -20.84 -3.62
N ARG A 157 8.95 -20.82 -4.24
CA ARG A 157 9.29 -19.90 -5.32
C ARG A 157 8.35 -19.99 -6.52
N PRO A 158 8.04 -21.18 -7.09
CA PRO A 158 7.15 -21.28 -8.24
C PRO A 158 5.74 -20.75 -7.94
N THR A 159 5.21 -21.07 -6.76
CA THR A 159 3.88 -20.65 -6.30
C THR A 159 3.78 -19.14 -6.15
N LEU A 160 4.76 -18.52 -5.47
CA LEU A 160 4.80 -17.07 -5.28
C LEU A 160 5.06 -16.32 -6.58
N HIS A 161 5.91 -16.86 -7.46
CA HIS A 161 6.13 -16.28 -8.78
C HIS A 161 4.84 -16.27 -9.60
N ALA A 162 4.12 -17.40 -9.68
CA ALA A 162 2.84 -17.48 -10.39
C ALA A 162 1.80 -16.51 -9.82
N ALA A 163 1.72 -16.41 -8.48
CA ALA A 163 0.84 -15.46 -7.81
C ALA A 163 1.20 -14.01 -8.15
N GLY A 164 2.49 -13.68 -8.13
CA GLY A 164 3.01 -12.38 -8.49
C GLY A 164 2.75 -12.00 -9.95
N SER A 165 2.84 -12.96 -10.88
CA SER A 165 2.50 -12.74 -12.29
C SER A 165 1.02 -12.41 -12.46
N ILE A 166 0.11 -13.18 -11.85
CA ILE A 166 -1.34 -12.90 -11.91
C ILE A 166 -1.64 -11.51 -11.35
N PHE A 167 -1.07 -11.18 -10.18
CA PHE A 167 -1.24 -9.85 -9.60
C PHE A 167 -0.72 -8.75 -10.54
N SER A 168 0.46 -8.94 -11.13
CA SER A 168 1.07 -7.93 -12.00
C SER A 168 0.26 -7.71 -13.27
N ASP A 169 -0.27 -8.77 -13.85
CA ASP A 169 -1.13 -8.71 -15.03
C ASP A 169 -2.41 -7.89 -14.76
N LEU A 170 -3.02 -8.08 -13.59
CA LEU A 170 -4.24 -7.37 -13.22
C LEU A 170 -3.97 -5.92 -12.80
N TRP A 171 -2.94 -5.66 -11.99
CA TRP A 171 -2.69 -4.35 -11.39
C TRP A 171 -1.86 -3.40 -12.26
N TYR A 172 -0.81 -3.92 -12.90
CA TYR A 172 0.13 -3.10 -13.64
C TYR A 172 -0.17 -3.14 -15.14
N ALA A 173 -0.52 -4.31 -15.68
CA ALA A 173 -0.91 -4.41 -17.08
C ALA A 173 -2.41 -4.13 -17.34
N GLN A 174 -3.18 -3.80 -16.29
CA GLN A 174 -4.60 -3.41 -16.37
C GLN A 174 -5.47 -4.42 -17.14
N ARG A 175 -5.14 -5.72 -17.04
CA ARG A 175 -5.94 -6.77 -17.66
C ARG A 175 -7.24 -6.99 -16.88
N PRO A 176 -8.36 -7.27 -17.56
CA PRO A 176 -9.63 -7.51 -16.88
C PRO A 176 -9.53 -8.76 -16.00
N ALA A 177 -9.90 -8.61 -14.73
CA ALA A 177 -9.94 -9.72 -13.78
C ALA A 177 -11.12 -10.65 -14.09
N THR A 178 -10.91 -11.96 -13.92
CA THR A 178 -11.93 -12.99 -14.20
C THR A 178 -11.99 -13.99 -13.06
N ALA A 179 -13.08 -14.75 -12.98
CA ALA A 179 -13.23 -15.83 -12.01
C ALA A 179 -12.09 -16.88 -12.09
N ALA A 180 -11.52 -17.08 -13.29
CA ALA A 180 -10.38 -17.99 -13.47
C ALA A 180 -9.13 -17.50 -12.73
N HIS A 181 -8.89 -16.18 -12.70
CA HIS A 181 -7.77 -15.60 -11.95
C HIS A 181 -7.95 -15.79 -10.44
N ASP A 182 -9.15 -15.55 -9.90
CA ASP A 182 -9.45 -15.78 -8.47
C ASP A 182 -9.28 -17.26 -8.09
N ARG A 183 -9.85 -18.17 -8.89
CA ARG A 183 -9.70 -19.61 -8.68
C ARG A 183 -8.24 -20.02 -8.67
N ARG A 184 -7.46 -19.55 -9.63
CA ARG A 184 -6.02 -19.86 -9.70
C ARG A 184 -5.26 -19.31 -8.50
N MET A 185 -5.58 -18.10 -8.04
CA MET A 185 -4.97 -17.56 -6.82
C MET A 185 -5.35 -18.34 -5.57
N ARG A 186 -6.58 -18.86 -5.49
CA ARG A 186 -7.00 -19.73 -4.38
C ARG A 186 -6.20 -21.02 -4.36
N GLU A 187 -6.02 -21.68 -5.50
CA GLU A 187 -5.19 -22.89 -5.64
C GLU A 187 -3.75 -22.61 -5.17
N LEU A 188 -3.15 -21.52 -5.65
CA LEU A 188 -1.79 -21.11 -5.25
C LEU A 188 -1.68 -20.81 -3.74
N ALA A 189 -2.70 -20.20 -3.14
CA ALA A 189 -2.73 -19.96 -1.70
C ALA A 189 -2.81 -21.27 -0.90
N THR A 190 -3.62 -22.23 -1.36
CA THR A 190 -3.71 -23.58 -0.75
C THR A 190 -2.39 -24.34 -0.90
N ASP A 191 -1.77 -24.31 -2.08
CA ASP A 191 -0.48 -24.95 -2.33
C ASP A 191 0.62 -24.34 -1.45
N LEU A 192 0.64 -23.01 -1.32
CA LEU A 192 1.56 -22.33 -0.42
C LEU A 192 1.35 -22.78 1.03
N SER A 193 0.10 -22.83 1.49
CA SER A 193 -0.22 -23.28 2.84
C SER A 193 0.31 -24.68 3.08
N ARG A 194 0.06 -25.62 2.16
CA ARG A 194 0.52 -27.00 2.23
C ARG A 194 2.05 -27.11 2.34
N VAL A 195 2.77 -26.38 1.48
CA VAL A 195 4.25 -26.36 1.50
C VAL A 195 4.79 -25.80 2.81
N LEU A 196 4.10 -24.82 3.41
CA LEU A 196 4.52 -24.20 4.66
C LEU A 196 4.19 -25.06 5.90
N THR A 197 3.07 -25.77 5.91
CA THR A 197 2.68 -26.68 7.00
C THR A 197 3.41 -28.02 6.95
N GLY A 198 4.06 -28.36 5.83
CA GLY A 198 4.79 -29.62 5.67
C GLY A 198 3.87 -30.81 5.43
N GLU A 199 2.63 -30.58 4.98
CA GLU A 199 1.74 -31.65 4.52
C GLU A 199 2.21 -32.11 3.14
N GLU A 200 3.17 -33.04 3.09
CA GLU A 200 3.51 -33.70 1.84
C GLU A 200 2.32 -34.54 1.31
N PRO A 201 2.13 -34.61 -0.02
CA PRO A 201 1.18 -35.53 -0.61
C PRO A 201 1.63 -36.97 -0.27
N ARG A 202 0.80 -37.67 0.52
CA ARG A 202 0.92 -39.13 0.71
C ARG A 202 0.73 -39.89 -0.59
#